data_AF-A0A0B2QSI9-F1
#
_entry.id   AF-A0A0B2QSI9-F1
#
_cell.length_a   1.000
_cell.length_b   1.000
_cell.length_c   1.000
_cell.angle_alpha   90.00
_cell.angle_beta   90.00
_cell.angle_gamma   90.00
#
_symmetry.space_group_name_H-M   'P 1'
#
loop_
_entity.id
_entity.type
_entity.pdbx_description
1 polymer ?
#
loop_
_entity_poly.entity_id
_entity_poly.type
_entity_poly.pdbx_seq_one_letter_code
_entity_poly.pdbx_strand_id
1 'polypeptide(L)'
;MENLVREGFIQGVFDISTTEVADYIVGGVMACESSRFDAVIENKVPLVLSVGALDMVSFGAKDTIPLKFQQRNIYEHNKQVSLMRTTVDENRKFADFIANKLKNSSSMICVCLTEKCVSALDAPGKPFYDPEASGTLLQSCIFKVKPYPHHINDLEFANALVDAFLEINEKTSKDSTQQQVASPESVEQFHEDNVSNASSIATIVYTPSEFPEARRAKTLEKTQLILQQLKHQIRKGIPIIGAGAWTGISAKFEEAGGVDLIVLYNSGRFRMAGRGSLAGLLPFSDANAVVLDMANEVLPVVKKVPVLAGVCATGLFRRMDYFLKQVESTGFSGLQNFPTVGLFDGNFRLNLEETGMGYSLEVEMIQKAHKMGLFTTPYAFNQYEAIEMAKVGADIIVAHMGLTTTGSIGAKTSVSLKESVVHVQAIADAAHRINPGVIVLCHGGPISGPKEAAFVLKRTKGVHGFYGASSMERLPVEQAITNTVKQYKSISIH
;
A
#
# COMPACT_ATOMS: atom_id res chain seq x y z
N MET A 1 6.77 2.38 -17.75
CA MET A 1 6.21 3.74 -17.67
C MET A 1 5.66 4.19 -19.03
N GLU A 2 6.47 4.28 -20.08
CA GLU A 2 6.06 4.84 -21.38
C GLU A 2 4.87 4.16 -22.06
N ASN A 3 4.70 2.84 -21.93
CA ASN A 3 3.49 2.16 -22.44
C ASN A 3 2.21 2.67 -21.76
N LEU A 4 2.25 2.95 -20.45
CA LEU A 4 1.11 3.52 -19.72
C LEU A 4 0.83 4.97 -20.14
N VAL A 5 1.83 5.70 -20.65
CA VAL A 5 1.63 7.02 -21.26
C VAL A 5 0.90 6.86 -22.60
N ARG A 6 1.32 5.92 -23.46
CA ARG A 6 0.63 5.64 -24.75
C ARG A 6 -0.81 5.18 -24.54
N GLU A 7 -1.07 4.43 -23.48
CA GLU A 7 -2.40 3.95 -23.12
C GLU A 7 -3.26 5.00 -22.39
N GLY A 8 -2.72 6.19 -22.13
CA GLY A 8 -3.44 7.30 -21.51
C GLY A 8 -3.63 7.20 -19.99
N PHE A 9 -3.03 6.20 -19.32
CA PHE A 9 -3.12 6.04 -17.86
C PHE A 9 -2.25 7.04 -17.09
N ILE A 10 -1.21 7.61 -17.72
CA ILE A 10 -0.33 8.62 -17.12
C ILE A 10 -0.48 9.95 -17.87
N GLN A 11 -0.89 11.00 -17.15
CA GLN A 11 -1.12 12.34 -17.70
C GLN A 11 0.00 13.33 -17.36
N GLY A 12 1.07 12.88 -16.71
CA GLY A 12 2.22 13.71 -16.31
C GLY A 12 3.40 12.84 -15.90
N VAL A 13 4.62 13.24 -16.28
CA VAL A 13 5.84 12.45 -16.01
C VAL A 13 6.87 13.30 -15.27
N PHE A 14 7.41 12.72 -14.20
CA PHE A 14 8.63 13.16 -13.53
C PHE A 14 9.72 12.12 -13.79
N ASP A 15 10.54 12.36 -14.81
CA ASP A 15 11.65 11.47 -15.15
C ASP A 15 12.93 11.94 -14.47
N ILE A 16 13.01 11.65 -13.16
CA ILE A 16 14.11 12.11 -12.30
C ILE A 16 15.39 11.29 -12.54
N SER A 17 15.25 9.98 -12.76
CA SER A 17 16.35 9.03 -12.89
C SER A 17 16.46 8.50 -14.32
N THR A 18 17.26 9.18 -15.14
CA THR A 18 17.46 8.84 -16.56
C THR A 18 18.64 7.89 -16.80
N THR A 19 19.11 7.20 -15.74
CA THR A 19 20.24 6.25 -15.76
C THR A 19 20.18 5.18 -16.85
N GLU A 20 18.98 4.78 -17.29
CA GLU A 20 18.80 3.79 -18.35
C GLU A 20 19.45 4.23 -19.69
N VAL A 21 19.63 5.54 -19.88
CA VAL A 21 20.35 6.13 -21.02
C VAL A 21 21.86 5.81 -20.94
N ALA A 22 22.45 5.82 -19.75
CA ALA A 22 23.86 5.47 -19.56
C ALA A 22 24.09 3.99 -19.93
N ASP A 23 23.21 3.11 -19.45
CA ASP A 23 23.23 1.70 -19.80
C ASP A 23 23.02 1.48 -21.31
N TYR A 24 22.12 2.21 -21.96
CA TYR A 24 21.91 2.10 -23.41
C TYR A 24 23.16 2.51 -24.21
N ILE A 25 23.81 3.63 -23.85
CA ILE A 25 24.95 4.16 -24.61
C ILE A 25 26.23 3.37 -24.37
N VAL A 26 26.45 2.88 -23.14
CA VAL A 26 27.70 2.19 -22.76
C VAL A 26 27.57 0.67 -22.94
N GLY A 27 26.36 0.13 -22.88
CA GLY A 27 26.04 -1.31 -22.96
C GLY A 27 25.94 -1.98 -21.58
N GLY A 28 25.24 -1.34 -20.65
CA GLY A 28 24.85 -1.89 -19.35
C GLY A 28 23.65 -2.84 -19.43
N VAL A 29 23.30 -3.47 -18.32
CA VAL A 29 22.25 -4.51 -18.26
C VAL A 29 20.84 -3.96 -18.01
N MET A 30 20.71 -2.70 -17.61
CA MET A 30 19.43 -2.01 -17.36
C MET A 30 19.19 -0.90 -18.41
N ALA A 31 19.56 -1.18 -19.66
CA ALA A 31 19.45 -0.24 -20.77
C ALA A 31 17.98 0.04 -21.15
N CYS A 32 17.70 1.30 -21.48
CA CYS A 32 16.50 1.63 -22.22
C CYS A 32 16.64 1.21 -23.70
N GLU A 33 15.55 1.33 -24.46
CA GLU A 33 15.60 1.23 -25.92
C GLU A 33 15.91 2.59 -26.57
N SER A 34 16.20 2.58 -27.87
CA SER A 34 16.35 3.80 -28.67
C SER A 34 15.09 4.67 -28.70
N SER A 35 13.94 4.10 -28.33
CA SER A 35 12.63 4.76 -28.26
C SER A 35 12.41 5.58 -26.99
N ARG A 36 13.38 5.62 -26.05
CA ARG A 36 13.24 6.36 -24.79
C ARG A 36 12.86 7.83 -25.02
N PHE A 37 11.90 8.28 -24.23
CA PHE A 37 11.19 9.57 -24.23
C PHE A 37 10.14 9.75 -25.33
N ASP A 38 10.10 8.91 -26.36
CA ASP A 38 9.23 9.13 -27.53
C ASP A 38 7.76 9.13 -27.14
N ALA A 39 7.33 8.18 -26.29
CA ALA A 39 5.93 8.09 -25.85
C ALA A 39 5.45 9.39 -25.18
N VAL A 40 6.28 9.98 -24.32
CA VAL A 40 5.92 11.19 -23.57
C VAL A 40 5.82 12.39 -24.50
N ILE A 41 6.75 12.49 -25.43
CA ILE A 41 6.81 13.55 -26.44
C ILE A 41 5.63 13.44 -27.41
N GLU A 42 5.37 12.26 -27.95
CA GLU A 42 4.30 11.99 -28.92
C GLU A 42 2.91 12.26 -28.32
N ASN A 43 2.69 11.86 -27.07
CA ASN A 43 1.41 12.07 -26.36
C ASN A 43 1.30 13.46 -25.73
N LYS A 44 2.31 14.33 -25.90
CA LYS A 44 2.35 15.71 -25.39
C LYS A 44 2.06 15.82 -23.90
N VAL A 45 2.47 14.82 -23.14
CA VAL A 45 2.30 14.79 -21.69
C VAL A 45 3.32 15.74 -21.03
N PRO A 46 2.92 16.56 -20.04
CA PRO A 46 3.86 17.39 -19.28
C PRO A 46 4.99 16.54 -18.70
N LEU A 47 6.23 16.96 -18.98
CA LEU A 47 7.44 16.24 -18.58
C LEU A 47 8.36 17.16 -17.78
N VAL A 48 8.65 16.78 -16.54
CA VAL A 48 9.81 17.29 -15.80
C VAL A 48 10.89 16.22 -15.82
N LEU A 49 12.05 16.54 -16.39
CA LEU A 49 13.18 15.63 -16.56
C LEU A 49 14.38 16.09 -15.73
N SER A 50 15.12 15.12 -15.17
CA SER A 50 16.42 15.35 -14.53
C SER A 50 17.46 14.30 -14.97
N VAL A 51 18.64 14.35 -14.36
CA VAL A 51 19.84 13.59 -14.75
C VAL A 51 20.27 12.58 -13.68
N GLY A 52 19.31 12.13 -12.87
CA GLY A 52 19.59 11.25 -11.73
C GLY A 52 20.25 9.94 -12.14
N ALA A 53 21.29 9.60 -11.39
CA ALA A 53 22.11 8.39 -11.57
C ALA A 53 22.79 8.24 -12.95
N LEU A 54 22.91 9.31 -13.76
CA LEU A 54 23.71 9.25 -15.00
C LEU A 54 25.23 9.12 -14.76
N ASP A 55 25.67 9.15 -13.50
CA ASP A 55 27.02 8.83 -13.09
C ASP A 55 27.34 7.32 -13.10
N MET A 56 26.37 6.45 -13.34
CA MET A 56 26.59 5.00 -13.26
C MET A 56 26.01 4.20 -14.43
N VAL A 57 26.70 3.12 -14.78
CA VAL A 57 26.23 2.05 -15.67
C VAL A 57 26.10 0.76 -14.87
N SER A 58 24.98 0.06 -15.01
CA SER A 58 24.73 -1.16 -14.27
C SER A 58 25.27 -2.40 -14.98
N PHE A 59 25.94 -3.26 -14.21
CA PHE A 59 26.36 -4.59 -14.62
C PHE A 59 25.94 -5.64 -13.57
N GLY A 60 26.13 -6.91 -13.92
CA GLY A 60 25.95 -8.03 -12.99
C GLY A 60 27.08 -8.12 -11.95
N ALA A 61 27.31 -9.34 -11.46
CA ALA A 61 28.44 -9.62 -10.59
C ALA A 61 29.77 -9.18 -11.24
N LYS A 62 30.76 -8.81 -10.44
CA LYS A 62 32.00 -8.16 -10.92
C LYS A 62 32.75 -8.97 -11.97
N ASP A 63 32.70 -10.29 -11.89
CA ASP A 63 33.29 -11.24 -12.84
C ASP A 63 32.55 -11.29 -14.20
N THR A 64 31.31 -10.79 -14.25
CA THR A 64 30.51 -10.69 -15.48
C THR A 64 30.73 -9.39 -16.26
N ILE A 65 31.49 -8.44 -15.70
CA ILE A 65 31.76 -7.16 -16.35
C ILE A 65 32.61 -7.40 -17.62
N PRO A 66 32.22 -6.88 -18.80
CA PRO A 66 32.97 -7.05 -20.03
C PRO A 66 34.45 -6.62 -19.88
N LEU A 67 35.38 -7.40 -20.46
CA LEU A 67 36.83 -7.20 -20.32
C LEU A 67 37.29 -5.76 -20.57
N LYS A 68 36.68 -5.08 -21.56
CA LYS A 68 36.96 -3.67 -21.90
C LYS A 68 36.67 -2.67 -20.77
N PHE A 69 35.89 -3.06 -19.77
CA PHE A 69 35.44 -2.22 -18.66
C PHE A 69 36.06 -2.61 -17.30
N GLN A 70 36.82 -3.70 -17.22
CA GLN A 70 37.34 -4.21 -15.94
C GLN A 70 38.31 -3.25 -15.22
N GLN A 71 38.97 -2.35 -15.96
CA GLN A 71 39.88 -1.34 -15.40
C GLN A 71 39.17 -0.03 -15.02
N ARG A 72 37.85 0.04 -15.17
CA ARG A 72 37.05 1.23 -14.82
C ARG A 72 36.83 1.28 -13.31
N ASN A 73 36.38 2.43 -12.81
CA ASN A 73 35.97 2.57 -11.41
C ASN A 73 34.66 1.80 -11.17
N ILE A 74 34.78 0.61 -10.56
CA ILE A 74 33.67 -0.29 -10.25
C ILE A 74 33.35 -0.24 -8.76
N TYR A 75 32.07 -0.05 -8.45
CA TYR A 75 31.49 -0.16 -7.13
C TYR A 75 30.62 -1.42 -7.02
N GLU A 76 31.00 -2.36 -6.15
CA GLU A 76 30.21 -3.56 -5.88
C GLU A 76 29.03 -3.21 -4.96
N HIS A 77 27.84 -3.02 -5.53
CA HIS A 77 26.64 -2.69 -4.75
C HIS A 77 26.18 -3.90 -3.92
N ASN A 78 26.20 -5.08 -4.53
CA ASN A 78 25.99 -6.36 -3.85
C ASN A 78 26.64 -7.50 -4.67
N LYS A 79 26.48 -8.76 -4.22
CA LYS A 79 27.07 -9.93 -4.90
C LYS A 79 26.61 -10.15 -6.34
N GLN A 80 25.47 -9.58 -6.74
CA GLN A 80 24.86 -9.76 -8.06
C GLN A 80 24.91 -8.51 -8.94
N VAL A 81 25.20 -7.33 -8.37
CA VAL A 81 25.12 -6.05 -9.08
C VAL A 81 26.36 -5.22 -8.78
N SER A 82 27.02 -4.79 -9.86
CA SER A 82 28.15 -3.87 -9.83
C SER A 82 27.80 -2.63 -10.64
N LEU A 83 28.21 -1.47 -10.15
CA LEU A 83 28.01 -0.19 -10.80
C LEU A 83 29.36 0.27 -11.36
N MET A 84 29.38 0.84 -12.55
CA MET A 84 30.57 1.42 -13.17
C MET A 84 30.41 2.93 -13.30
N ARG A 85 31.39 3.71 -12.82
CA ARG A 85 31.38 5.17 -12.96
C ARG A 85 31.52 5.59 -14.43
N THR A 86 30.59 6.44 -14.89
CA THR A 86 30.62 7.05 -16.23
C THR A 86 31.69 8.14 -16.32
N THR A 87 32.28 8.29 -17.51
CA THR A 87 33.33 9.27 -17.84
C THR A 87 32.76 10.56 -18.40
N VAL A 88 33.58 11.61 -18.47
CA VAL A 88 33.27 12.89 -19.12
C VAL A 88 32.72 12.71 -20.54
N ASP A 89 33.38 11.90 -21.38
CA ASP A 89 32.95 11.68 -22.78
C ASP A 89 31.65 10.89 -22.89
N GLU A 90 31.41 9.95 -21.98
CA GLU A 90 30.13 9.23 -21.91
C GLU A 90 29.00 10.17 -21.48
N ASN A 91 29.23 11.04 -20.50
CA ASN A 91 28.27 12.06 -20.07
C ASN A 91 27.89 13.04 -21.20
N ARG A 92 28.85 13.42 -22.06
CA ARG A 92 28.54 14.20 -23.28
C ARG A 92 27.57 13.46 -24.21
N LYS A 93 27.80 12.16 -24.44
CA LYS A 93 26.90 11.34 -25.27
C LYS A 93 25.51 11.20 -24.66
N PHE A 94 25.39 11.12 -23.34
CA PHE A 94 24.10 11.06 -22.65
C PHE A 94 23.33 12.36 -22.85
N ALA A 95 24.01 13.49 -22.65
CA ALA A 95 23.44 14.81 -22.93
C ALA A 95 22.98 14.92 -24.39
N ASP A 96 23.79 14.48 -25.35
CA ASP A 96 23.44 14.49 -26.78
C ASP A 96 22.21 13.62 -27.10
N PHE A 97 22.10 12.43 -26.50
CA PHE A 97 20.94 11.56 -26.69
C PHE A 97 19.66 12.20 -26.17
N ILE A 98 19.68 12.69 -24.93
CA ILE A 98 18.54 13.39 -24.31
C ILE A 98 18.22 14.64 -25.15
N ALA A 99 19.23 15.42 -25.51
CA ALA A 99 19.07 16.64 -26.30
C ALA A 99 18.39 16.38 -27.65
N ASN A 100 18.85 15.38 -28.38
CA ASN A 100 18.29 15.05 -29.69
C ASN A 100 16.83 14.61 -29.61
N LYS A 101 16.44 13.90 -28.54
CA LYS A 101 15.03 13.54 -28.29
C LYS A 101 14.17 14.77 -28.01
N LEU A 102 14.66 15.68 -27.16
CA LEU A 102 13.87 16.84 -26.74
C LEU A 102 13.84 17.98 -27.78
N LYS A 103 14.83 18.08 -28.68
CA LYS A 103 15.00 19.18 -29.65
C LYS A 103 13.80 19.40 -30.58
N ASN A 104 13.13 18.33 -30.98
CA ASN A 104 11.98 18.38 -31.90
C ASN A 104 10.63 18.29 -31.18
N SER A 105 10.64 18.39 -29.85
CA SER A 105 9.43 18.22 -29.06
C SER A 105 8.57 19.48 -29.07
N SER A 106 7.29 19.31 -29.39
CA SER A 106 6.25 20.32 -29.16
C SER A 106 5.59 20.18 -27.79
N SER A 107 6.08 19.25 -26.95
CA SER A 107 5.53 18.96 -25.63
C SER A 107 6.07 19.89 -24.54
N MET A 108 5.31 20.01 -23.46
CA MET A 108 5.64 20.86 -22.32
C MET A 108 6.72 20.20 -21.47
N ILE A 109 7.98 20.48 -21.78
CA ILE A 109 9.14 19.89 -21.11
C ILE A 109 9.86 20.95 -20.27
N CYS A 110 10.16 20.60 -19.01
CA CYS A 110 11.10 21.32 -18.16
C CYS A 110 12.24 20.40 -17.74
N VAL A 111 13.49 20.83 -17.97
CA VAL A 111 14.67 20.09 -17.52
C VAL A 111 15.21 20.78 -16.27
N CYS A 112 15.24 20.05 -15.17
CA CYS A 112 15.73 20.53 -13.87
C CYS A 112 17.06 19.85 -13.55
N LEU A 113 18.10 20.65 -13.40
CA LEU A 113 19.47 20.17 -13.20
C LEU A 113 20.00 20.58 -11.83
N THR A 114 20.67 19.65 -11.17
CA THR A 114 21.39 19.88 -9.90
C THR A 114 22.78 20.41 -10.20
N GLU A 115 23.22 21.47 -9.50
CA GLU A 115 24.57 22.05 -9.69
C GLU A 115 25.69 21.25 -8.99
N LYS A 116 25.35 20.26 -8.15
CA LYS A 116 26.32 19.61 -7.26
C LYS A 116 26.59 18.16 -7.62
N CYS A 117 25.56 17.32 -7.65
CA CYS A 117 25.70 15.86 -7.53
C CYS A 117 24.49 15.13 -8.10
N VAL A 118 24.71 14.15 -9.00
CA VAL A 118 23.61 13.46 -9.70
C VAL A 118 23.16 12.15 -9.02
N SER A 119 23.86 11.69 -7.98
CA SER A 119 23.49 10.50 -7.20
C SER A 119 24.05 10.54 -5.79
N ALA A 120 23.66 9.59 -4.94
CA ALA A 120 24.23 9.43 -3.61
C ALA A 120 25.70 8.93 -3.62
N LEU A 121 26.17 8.38 -4.74
CA LEU A 121 27.56 7.94 -4.94
C LEU A 121 28.43 9.05 -5.55
N ASP A 122 27.82 10.01 -6.23
CA ASP A 122 28.46 11.20 -6.79
C ASP A 122 28.37 12.40 -5.84
N ALA A 123 28.91 12.27 -4.62
CA ALA A 123 28.93 13.35 -3.63
C ALA A 123 30.29 13.43 -2.91
N PRO A 124 30.69 14.59 -2.35
CA PRO A 124 32.01 14.72 -1.71
C PRO A 124 32.33 13.57 -0.74
N GLY A 125 33.46 12.88 -0.97
CA GLY A 125 33.89 11.72 -0.20
C GLY A 125 33.22 10.38 -0.55
N LYS A 126 32.45 10.31 -1.64
CA LYS A 126 31.80 9.09 -2.13
C LYS A 126 32.51 8.48 -3.34
N PRO A 127 32.31 7.18 -3.62
CA PRO A 127 33.11 6.44 -4.61
C PRO A 127 33.05 6.98 -6.04
N PHE A 128 31.95 7.63 -6.43
CA PHE A 128 31.71 8.13 -7.79
C PHE A 128 31.78 9.65 -7.89
N TYR A 129 32.27 10.35 -6.85
CA TYR A 129 32.36 11.80 -6.91
C TYR A 129 33.33 12.27 -8.00
N ASP A 130 32.77 12.89 -9.03
CA ASP A 130 33.52 13.44 -10.16
C ASP A 130 32.83 14.72 -10.66
N PRO A 131 33.23 15.90 -10.13
CA PRO A 131 32.62 17.17 -10.50
C PRO A 131 32.89 17.57 -11.97
N GLU A 132 33.92 17.01 -12.61
CA GLU A 132 34.23 17.28 -14.02
C GLU A 132 33.25 16.55 -14.94
N ALA A 133 33.01 15.25 -14.68
CA ALA A 133 32.03 14.46 -15.41
C ALA A 133 30.61 15.00 -15.22
N SER A 134 30.23 15.29 -13.98
CA SER A 134 28.91 15.85 -13.65
C SER A 134 28.76 17.26 -14.21
N GLY A 135 29.79 18.12 -14.11
CA GLY A 135 29.79 19.44 -14.73
C GLY A 135 29.63 19.42 -16.25
N THR A 136 30.26 18.46 -16.93
CA THR A 136 30.14 18.28 -18.39
C THR A 136 28.73 17.91 -18.81
N LEU A 137 28.08 17.00 -18.08
CA LEU A 137 26.69 16.61 -18.31
C LEU A 137 25.77 17.83 -18.24
N LEU A 138 25.94 18.65 -17.19
CA LEU A 138 25.12 19.83 -16.92
C LEU A 138 25.30 20.91 -17.99
N GLN A 139 26.54 21.17 -18.42
CA GLN A 139 26.84 22.15 -19.46
C GLN A 139 26.36 21.72 -20.85
N SER A 140 26.36 20.43 -21.14
CA SER A 140 26.00 19.91 -22.46
C SER A 140 24.47 19.84 -22.68
N CYS A 141 23.67 19.84 -21.61
CA CYS A 141 22.20 19.90 -21.68
C CYS A 141 21.69 21.32 -21.96
N ILE A 142 21.91 21.86 -23.16
CA ILE A 142 21.51 23.24 -23.52
C ILE A 142 20.02 23.30 -23.94
N PHE A 143 19.10 23.35 -22.97
CA PHE A 143 17.67 23.68 -23.20
C PHE A 143 17.21 24.72 -22.17
N LYS A 144 15.90 25.05 -22.10
CA LYS A 144 15.33 25.84 -20.99
C LYS A 144 15.52 25.09 -19.66
N VAL A 145 16.72 25.19 -19.12
CA VAL A 145 17.15 24.54 -17.89
C VAL A 145 16.91 25.50 -16.73
N LYS A 146 16.30 24.98 -15.66
CA LYS A 146 16.34 25.63 -14.35
C LYS A 146 17.46 24.97 -13.54
N PRO A 147 18.61 25.65 -13.33
CA PRO A 147 19.65 25.15 -12.46
C PRO A 147 19.24 25.35 -11.00
N TYR A 148 19.58 24.40 -10.14
CA TYR A 148 19.30 24.47 -8.71
C TYR A 148 20.56 24.16 -7.88
N PRO A 149 20.90 24.99 -6.87
CA PRO A 149 22.12 24.87 -6.06
C PRO A 149 22.04 23.77 -4.98
N HIS A 150 21.28 22.72 -5.25
CA HIS A 150 20.92 21.64 -4.33
C HIS A 150 21.38 20.29 -4.89
N HIS A 151 21.67 19.32 -4.02
CA HIS A 151 21.86 17.93 -4.40
C HIS A 151 20.53 17.34 -4.90
N ILE A 152 20.55 16.38 -5.83
CA ILE A 152 19.32 15.72 -6.32
C ILE A 152 18.43 15.09 -5.23
N ASN A 153 19.00 14.81 -4.05
CA ASN A 153 18.32 14.16 -2.93
C ASN A 153 17.88 15.17 -1.85
N ASP A 154 18.17 16.46 -2.03
CA ASP A 154 17.73 17.52 -1.12
C ASP A 154 16.21 17.75 -1.29
N LEU A 155 15.53 18.05 -0.18
CA LEU A 155 14.08 18.30 -0.19
C LEU A 155 13.72 19.52 -1.06
N GLU A 156 14.60 20.51 -1.07
CA GLU A 156 14.49 21.72 -1.88
C GLU A 156 14.49 21.39 -3.38
N PHE A 157 15.34 20.45 -3.82
CA PHE A 157 15.35 19.99 -5.21
C PHE A 157 14.07 19.22 -5.55
N ALA A 158 13.61 18.37 -4.64
CA ALA A 158 12.35 17.64 -4.82
C ALA A 158 11.15 18.59 -4.97
N ASN A 159 11.04 19.62 -4.14
CA ASN A 159 9.99 20.63 -4.26
C ASN A 159 10.12 21.42 -5.57
N ALA A 160 11.34 21.81 -5.94
CA ALA A 160 11.60 22.54 -7.18
C ALA A 160 11.18 21.77 -8.45
N LEU A 161 11.32 20.44 -8.46
CA LEU A 161 10.80 19.59 -9.53
C LEU A 161 9.27 19.68 -9.62
N VAL A 162 8.58 19.62 -8.48
CA VAL A 162 7.11 19.71 -8.41
C VAL A 162 6.63 21.09 -8.86
N ASP A 163 7.28 22.16 -8.40
CA ASP A 163 6.95 23.54 -8.80
C ASP A 163 7.11 23.71 -10.32
N ALA A 164 8.20 23.18 -10.90
CA ALA A 164 8.41 23.20 -12.34
C ALA A 164 7.30 22.46 -13.11
N PHE A 165 6.79 21.34 -12.56
CA PHE A 165 5.68 20.60 -13.16
C PHE A 165 4.36 21.37 -13.08
N LEU A 166 4.06 21.99 -11.95
CA LEU A 166 2.85 22.79 -11.77
C LEU A 166 2.85 23.99 -12.73
N GLU A 167 3.98 24.68 -12.90
CA GLU A 167 4.10 25.80 -13.83
C GLU A 167 3.83 25.44 -15.29
N ILE A 168 4.31 24.28 -15.75
CA ILE A 168 4.08 23.82 -17.13
C ILE A 168 2.63 23.35 -17.33
N ASN A 169 1.97 22.85 -16.27
CA ASN A 169 0.61 22.35 -16.31
C ASN A 169 -0.47 23.45 -16.16
N GLU A 170 -0.19 24.52 -15.40
CA GLU A 170 -1.11 25.66 -15.26
C GLU A 170 -1.21 26.50 -16.54
N LYS A 171 -0.12 26.62 -17.31
CA LYS A 171 -0.14 27.27 -18.62
C LYS A 171 -1.08 26.55 -19.60
N THR A 172 -1.19 25.23 -19.48
CA THR A 172 -2.06 24.41 -20.30
C THR A 172 -3.54 24.68 -20.05
N SER A 173 -3.94 24.94 -18.80
CA SER A 173 -5.34 25.24 -18.46
C SER A 173 -5.80 26.63 -18.92
N LYS A 174 -4.88 27.55 -19.21
CA LYS A 174 -5.20 28.90 -19.71
C LYS A 174 -5.22 29.01 -21.24
N ASP A 175 -4.46 28.16 -21.95
CA ASP A 175 -4.40 28.17 -23.42
C ASP A 175 -5.42 27.25 -24.10
N SER A 176 -6.14 26.39 -23.37
CA SER A 176 -7.18 25.51 -23.92
C SER A 176 -8.57 26.17 -23.92
N THR A 177 -8.86 27.02 -24.90
CA THR A 177 -10.25 27.28 -25.29
C THR A 177 -10.85 26.03 -25.94
N GLN A 178 -11.89 25.49 -25.28
CA GLN A 178 -12.88 24.49 -25.71
C GLN A 178 -12.67 23.79 -27.07
N GLN A 179 -12.48 22.47 -27.02
CA GLN A 179 -13.04 21.56 -28.02
C GLN A 179 -13.78 20.42 -27.31
N GLN A 180 -15.11 20.43 -27.44
CA GLN A 180 -15.98 19.30 -27.15
C GLN A 180 -15.66 18.16 -28.13
N VAL A 181 -15.54 16.92 -27.63
CA VAL A 181 -15.69 15.72 -28.47
C VAL A 181 -16.59 14.70 -27.75
N ALA A 182 -17.79 14.59 -28.32
CA ALA A 182 -18.75 13.49 -28.42
C ALA A 182 -18.86 12.44 -27.28
N SER A 183 -20.05 12.43 -26.67
CA SER A 183 -20.68 11.28 -26.01
C SER A 183 -21.13 10.20 -27.02
N PRO A 184 -21.12 8.91 -26.64
CA PRO A 184 -22.04 7.93 -27.20
C PRO A 184 -23.32 7.85 -26.35
N GLU A 185 -24.43 8.37 -26.89
CA GLU A 185 -25.80 7.90 -26.62
C GLU A 185 -25.90 6.42 -27.07
N SER A 186 -26.74 5.51 -26.59
CA SER A 186 -27.98 5.48 -25.79
C SER A 186 -28.06 4.02 -25.24
N VAL A 187 -28.82 3.68 -24.19
CA VAL A 187 -30.26 3.42 -24.22
C VAL A 187 -30.81 3.51 -22.79
N GLU A 188 -31.82 4.35 -22.64
CA GLU A 188 -32.72 4.47 -21.50
C GLU A 188 -33.63 3.24 -21.34
N GLN A 189 -34.01 2.96 -20.09
CA GLN A 189 -35.41 2.87 -19.59
C GLN A 189 -35.51 1.81 -18.48
N PHE A 190 -35.78 2.23 -17.25
CA PHE A 190 -37.13 2.13 -16.69
C PHE A 190 -37.25 2.77 -15.29
N HIS A 191 -38.12 3.79 -15.25
CA HIS A 191 -38.96 4.32 -14.16
C HIS A 191 -38.36 4.85 -12.84
N GLU A 192 -38.23 6.18 -12.80
CA GLU A 192 -38.63 6.99 -11.65
C GLU A 192 -40.16 7.01 -11.53
N ASP A 193 -40.67 6.70 -10.34
CA ASP A 193 -41.78 7.42 -9.76
C ASP A 193 -41.70 7.30 -8.22
N ASN A 194 -41.92 8.43 -7.54
CA ASN A 194 -42.02 8.66 -6.10
C ASN A 194 -40.73 8.89 -5.31
N VAL A 195 -40.14 10.10 -5.46
CA VAL A 195 -39.51 10.79 -4.33
C VAL A 195 -39.91 12.27 -4.32
N SER A 196 -41.11 12.55 -3.82
CA SER A 196 -41.44 13.85 -3.23
C SER A 196 -41.80 13.63 -1.77
N ASN A 197 -40.77 13.73 -0.91
CA ASN A 197 -40.81 14.12 0.51
C ASN A 197 -39.72 13.40 1.32
N ALA A 198 -38.56 14.05 1.46
CA ALA A 198 -37.63 13.79 2.56
C ALA A 198 -36.71 15.00 2.78
N SER A 199 -37.28 16.14 3.19
CA SER A 199 -36.49 17.21 3.80
C SER A 199 -36.16 16.81 5.25
N SER A 200 -34.93 16.34 5.48
CA SER A 200 -34.14 16.50 6.73
C SER A 200 -33.00 15.49 6.77
N ILE A 201 -32.06 15.60 5.83
CA ILE A 201 -30.75 14.95 5.94
C ILE A 201 -29.88 15.85 6.82
N ALA A 202 -29.65 15.44 8.06
CA ALA A 202 -28.60 16.01 8.89
C ALA A 202 -27.25 15.47 8.37
N THR A 203 -26.65 16.20 7.44
CA THR A 203 -25.28 15.98 6.97
C THR A 203 -24.34 16.27 8.13
N ILE A 204 -23.65 15.26 8.65
CA ILE A 204 -22.53 15.48 9.58
C ILE A 204 -21.40 16.12 8.76
N VAL A 205 -21.16 17.41 8.99
CA VAL A 205 -20.08 18.19 8.39
C VAL A 205 -18.83 17.97 9.24
N TYR A 206 -17.87 17.20 8.74
CA TYR A 206 -16.54 17.09 9.34
C TYR A 206 -15.66 18.26 8.85
N THR A 207 -14.89 18.86 9.75
CA THR A 207 -14.08 20.04 9.45
C THR A 207 -12.67 19.62 8.99
N PRO A 208 -12.11 20.24 7.92
CA PRO A 208 -10.75 19.97 7.41
C PRO A 208 -9.61 20.09 8.45
N SER A 209 -9.87 20.69 9.61
CA SER A 209 -8.94 20.81 10.74
C SER A 209 -8.58 19.49 11.43
N GLU A 210 -9.33 18.42 11.19
CA GLU A 210 -9.08 17.10 11.81
C GLU A 210 -7.96 16.28 11.10
N PHE A 211 -7.51 16.70 9.91
CA PHE A 211 -6.58 15.93 9.06
C PHE A 211 -5.34 16.74 8.60
N PRO A 212 -4.44 17.15 9.51
CA PRO A 212 -3.32 18.04 9.20
C PRO A 212 -2.24 17.42 8.29
N GLU A 213 -2.20 16.08 8.16
CA GLU A 213 -1.23 15.36 7.31
C GLU A 213 -1.86 14.77 6.03
N ALA A 214 -3.14 15.00 5.77
CA ALA A 214 -3.84 14.55 4.57
C ALA A 214 -3.42 15.38 3.34
N ARG A 215 -2.14 15.34 2.95
CA ARG A 215 -1.67 15.83 1.64
C ARG A 215 -2.11 14.92 0.47
N ARG A 216 -2.90 13.87 0.72
CA ARG A 216 -3.41 12.93 -0.28
C ARG A 216 -4.93 12.83 -0.19
N ALA A 217 -5.64 13.81 -0.74
CA ALA A 217 -7.10 13.83 -0.84
C ALA A 217 -7.68 12.47 -1.29
N LYS A 218 -7.00 11.80 -2.24
CA LYS A 218 -7.37 10.50 -2.79
C LYS A 218 -7.45 9.36 -1.76
N THR A 219 -6.57 9.32 -0.77
CA THR A 219 -6.56 8.23 0.25
C THR A 219 -7.73 8.40 1.19
N LEU A 220 -7.96 9.63 1.65
CA LEU A 220 -9.12 9.97 2.46
C LEU A 220 -10.44 9.74 1.68
N GLU A 221 -10.51 10.14 0.41
CA GLU A 221 -11.66 9.85 -0.47
C GLU A 221 -11.95 8.35 -0.59
N LYS A 222 -10.90 7.53 -0.75
CA LYS A 222 -11.02 6.05 -0.78
C LYS A 222 -11.62 5.52 0.52
N THR A 223 -11.11 5.99 1.67
CA THR A 223 -11.63 5.65 3.00
C THR A 223 -13.09 6.06 3.16
N GLN A 224 -13.45 7.27 2.72
CA GLN A 224 -14.83 7.76 2.75
C GLN A 224 -15.76 6.89 1.88
N LEU A 225 -15.33 6.50 0.68
CA LEU A 225 -16.11 5.62 -0.19
C LEU A 225 -16.34 4.24 0.45
N ILE A 226 -15.29 3.65 1.04
CA ILE A 226 -15.40 2.39 1.79
C ILE A 226 -16.44 2.55 2.90
N LEU A 227 -16.30 3.56 3.75
CA LEU A 227 -17.23 3.82 4.86
C LEU A 227 -18.67 4.03 4.39
N GLN A 228 -18.88 4.74 3.29
CA GLN A 228 -20.22 4.93 2.71
C GLN A 228 -20.85 3.60 2.28
N GLN A 229 -20.08 2.74 1.61
CA GLN A 229 -20.52 1.41 1.19
C GLN A 229 -20.86 0.53 2.40
N LEU A 230 -19.98 0.47 3.40
CA LEU A 230 -20.22 -0.32 4.62
C LEU A 230 -21.46 0.18 5.37
N LYS A 231 -21.58 1.50 5.57
CA LYS A 231 -22.76 2.08 6.23
C LYS A 231 -24.05 1.82 5.44
N HIS A 232 -23.97 1.73 4.12
CA HIS A 232 -25.11 1.35 3.28
C HIS A 232 -25.55 -0.10 3.49
N GLN A 233 -24.61 -1.04 3.57
CA GLN A 233 -24.90 -2.44 3.89
C GLN A 233 -25.55 -2.58 5.27
N ILE A 234 -25.00 -1.87 6.27
CA ILE A 234 -25.54 -1.84 7.63
C ILE A 234 -26.99 -1.33 7.64
N ARG A 235 -27.29 -0.24 6.92
CA ARG A 235 -28.68 0.29 6.79
C ARG A 235 -29.64 -0.70 6.15
N LYS A 236 -29.15 -1.57 5.24
CA LYS A 236 -29.93 -2.65 4.64
C LYS A 236 -30.08 -3.88 5.54
N GLY A 237 -29.49 -3.88 6.73
CA GLY A 237 -29.47 -5.04 7.62
C GLY A 237 -28.55 -6.16 7.13
N ILE A 238 -27.62 -5.87 6.23
CA ILE A 238 -26.63 -6.83 5.72
C ILE A 238 -25.39 -6.72 6.61
N PRO A 239 -24.91 -7.83 7.22
CA PRO A 239 -23.76 -7.79 8.09
C PRO A 239 -22.49 -7.52 7.30
N ILE A 240 -21.57 -6.75 7.88
CA ILE A 240 -20.24 -6.51 7.31
C ILE A 240 -19.35 -7.73 7.54
N ILE A 241 -18.77 -8.27 6.47
CA ILE A 241 -17.87 -9.41 6.52
C ILE A 241 -16.46 -8.94 6.16
N GLY A 242 -15.57 -9.00 7.15
CA GLY A 242 -14.13 -8.94 6.94
C GLY A 242 -13.54 -10.33 6.79
N ALA A 243 -12.59 -10.50 5.88
CA ALA A 243 -11.84 -11.74 5.73
C ALA A 243 -10.33 -11.51 5.86
N GLY A 244 -9.61 -12.56 6.23
CA GLY A 244 -8.16 -12.60 6.16
C GLY A 244 -7.73 -13.57 5.09
N ALA A 245 -7.03 -13.08 4.07
CA ALA A 245 -6.59 -13.85 2.92
C ALA A 245 -5.07 -14.00 2.89
N TRP A 246 -4.58 -15.21 2.70
CA TRP A 246 -3.14 -15.47 2.79
C TRP A 246 -2.49 -15.81 1.46
N THR A 247 -3.30 -16.18 0.48
CA THR A 247 -2.87 -16.50 -0.88
C THR A 247 -3.76 -15.76 -1.86
N GLY A 248 -3.25 -15.50 -3.07
CA GLY A 248 -4.04 -14.84 -4.11
C GLY A 248 -5.33 -15.59 -4.46
N ILE A 249 -5.34 -16.93 -4.41
CA ILE A 249 -6.54 -17.72 -4.67
C ILE A 249 -7.62 -17.49 -3.61
N SER A 250 -7.23 -17.41 -2.33
CA SER A 250 -8.16 -17.16 -1.24
C SER A 250 -8.76 -15.76 -1.35
N ALA A 251 -7.93 -14.74 -1.56
CA ALA A 251 -8.41 -13.37 -1.74
C ALA A 251 -9.38 -13.24 -2.94
N LYS A 252 -9.06 -13.89 -4.06
CA LYS A 252 -9.89 -13.91 -5.26
C LYS A 252 -11.27 -14.53 -5.01
N PHE A 253 -11.33 -15.65 -4.28
CA PHE A 253 -12.60 -16.32 -4.00
C PHE A 253 -13.37 -15.71 -2.82
N GLU A 254 -12.69 -15.05 -1.89
CA GLU A 254 -13.35 -14.19 -0.89
C GLU A 254 -14.03 -12.99 -1.56
N GLU A 255 -13.36 -12.32 -2.51
CA GLU A 255 -13.98 -11.27 -3.33
C GLU A 255 -15.17 -11.80 -4.14
N ALA A 256 -15.03 -12.97 -4.78
CA ALA A 256 -16.14 -13.60 -5.50
C ALA A 256 -17.31 -13.98 -4.58
N GLY A 257 -17.03 -14.27 -3.31
CA GLY A 257 -18.03 -14.54 -2.27
C GLY A 257 -18.73 -13.29 -1.72
N GLY A 258 -18.31 -12.09 -2.13
CA GLY A 258 -18.91 -10.84 -1.71
C GLY A 258 -18.42 -10.34 -0.35
N VAL A 259 -17.17 -10.64 0.02
CA VAL A 259 -16.53 -10.05 1.22
C VAL A 259 -16.48 -8.51 1.10
N ASP A 260 -16.66 -7.79 2.21
CA ASP A 260 -16.62 -6.33 2.21
C ASP A 260 -15.20 -5.77 2.34
N LEU A 261 -14.28 -6.53 2.96
CA LEU A 261 -12.88 -6.14 3.17
C LEU A 261 -11.98 -7.34 3.42
N ILE A 262 -10.72 -7.26 2.96
CA ILE A 262 -9.70 -8.31 3.10
C ILE A 262 -8.51 -7.76 3.89
N VAL A 263 -7.91 -8.53 4.81
CA VAL A 263 -6.65 -8.18 5.48
C VAL A 263 -5.57 -9.23 5.22
N LEU A 264 -4.32 -8.77 5.04
CA LEU A 264 -3.13 -9.60 4.85
C LEU A 264 -2.21 -9.48 6.07
N TYR A 265 -1.68 -10.60 6.57
CA TYR A 265 -0.71 -10.65 7.66
C TYR A 265 -0.04 -12.03 7.78
N ASN A 266 1.10 -12.07 8.47
CA ASN A 266 2.00 -13.23 8.53
C ASN A 266 1.37 -14.52 9.11
N SER A 267 0.56 -14.44 10.18
CA SER A 267 -0.15 -15.61 10.75
C SER A 267 -0.99 -16.33 9.71
N GLY A 268 -1.43 -15.59 8.71
CA GLY A 268 -2.04 -16.12 7.55
C GLY A 268 -1.24 -17.10 6.72
N ARG A 269 -0.08 -16.62 6.25
CA ARG A 269 0.89 -17.44 5.52
C ARG A 269 1.25 -18.70 6.31
N PHE A 270 1.42 -18.56 7.63
CA PHE A 270 1.67 -19.69 8.51
C PHE A 270 0.50 -20.67 8.61
N ARG A 271 -0.75 -20.18 8.66
CA ARG A 271 -1.94 -21.06 8.62
C ARG A 271 -2.01 -21.88 7.34
N MET A 272 -1.76 -21.28 6.20
CA MET A 272 -1.77 -21.99 4.92
C MET A 272 -0.57 -22.91 4.72
N ALA A 273 0.51 -22.66 5.47
CA ALA A 273 1.60 -23.63 5.64
C ALA A 273 1.29 -24.75 6.67
N GLY A 274 0.05 -24.84 7.16
CA GLY A 274 -0.38 -25.84 8.14
C GLY A 274 0.20 -25.62 9.54
N ARG A 275 0.33 -24.35 9.98
CA ARG A 275 0.80 -23.98 11.33
C ARG A 275 -0.25 -23.18 12.10
N GLY A 276 -0.18 -23.24 13.42
CA GLY A 276 -1.10 -22.51 14.31
C GLY A 276 -1.06 -21.00 14.12
N SER A 277 -2.19 -20.32 14.37
CA SER A 277 -2.31 -18.86 14.18
C SER A 277 -1.32 -18.05 15.04
N LEU A 278 -0.93 -18.55 16.21
CA LEU A 278 0.04 -17.88 17.08
C LEU A 278 1.46 -17.83 16.51
N ALA A 279 1.77 -18.60 15.47
CA ALA A 279 3.09 -18.56 14.83
C ALA A 279 3.45 -17.14 14.35
N GLY A 280 2.47 -16.31 13.97
CA GLY A 280 2.75 -14.94 13.54
C GLY A 280 3.10 -13.98 14.67
N LEU A 281 2.89 -14.37 15.93
CA LEU A 281 3.27 -13.58 17.11
C LEU A 281 4.68 -13.93 17.62
N LEU A 282 5.29 -14.98 17.08
CA LEU A 282 6.57 -15.52 17.50
C LEU A 282 7.69 -15.09 16.53
N PRO A 283 8.97 -15.14 16.95
CA PRO A 283 10.11 -14.66 16.16
C PRO A 283 10.49 -15.62 15.01
N PHE A 284 9.50 -16.02 14.20
CA PHE A 284 9.69 -16.87 13.03
C PHE A 284 9.86 -16.06 11.74
N SER A 285 9.40 -14.81 11.72
CA SER A 285 9.61 -13.89 10.59
C SER A 285 9.38 -12.42 10.99
N ASP A 286 9.87 -11.48 10.18
CA ASP A 286 9.44 -10.08 10.26
C ASP A 286 8.03 -9.96 9.65
N ALA A 287 7.04 -9.77 10.51
CA ALA A 287 5.63 -9.63 10.11
C ALA A 287 5.40 -8.52 9.08
N ASN A 288 6.09 -7.39 9.24
CA ASN A 288 5.95 -6.21 8.39
C ASN A 288 6.61 -6.41 7.02
N ALA A 289 7.70 -7.17 6.95
CA ALA A 289 8.27 -7.57 5.66
C ALA A 289 7.35 -8.58 4.94
N VAL A 290 6.81 -9.55 5.69
CA VAL A 290 5.92 -10.59 5.13
C VAL A 290 4.65 -9.99 4.54
N VAL A 291 4.02 -9.00 5.18
CA VAL A 291 2.79 -8.39 4.62
C VAL A 291 3.05 -7.66 3.29
N LEU A 292 4.22 -7.03 3.13
CA LEU A 292 4.60 -6.39 1.86
C LEU A 292 4.90 -7.41 0.76
N ASP A 293 5.56 -8.52 1.11
CA ASP A 293 5.79 -9.65 0.19
C ASP A 293 4.46 -10.22 -0.31
N MET A 294 3.52 -10.48 0.61
CA MET A 294 2.18 -10.98 0.31
C MET A 294 1.34 -10.03 -0.55
N ALA A 295 1.61 -8.73 -0.52
CA ALA A 295 0.91 -7.76 -1.34
C ALA A 295 1.05 -8.08 -2.85
N ASN A 296 2.21 -8.58 -3.27
CA ASN A 296 2.48 -8.95 -4.66
C ASN A 296 1.63 -10.14 -5.13
N GLU A 297 1.21 -11.02 -4.21
CA GLU A 297 0.37 -12.17 -4.52
C GLU A 297 -1.12 -11.82 -4.58
N VAL A 298 -1.55 -10.83 -3.79
CA VAL A 298 -2.98 -10.57 -3.55
C VAL A 298 -3.49 -9.32 -4.27
N LEU A 299 -2.78 -8.19 -4.22
CA LEU A 299 -3.25 -6.95 -4.84
C LEU A 299 -3.49 -7.07 -6.34
N PRO A 300 -2.70 -7.84 -7.13
CA PRO A 300 -2.98 -8.00 -8.55
C PRO A 300 -4.26 -8.76 -8.87
N VAL A 301 -4.76 -9.61 -7.96
CA VAL A 301 -5.90 -10.50 -8.21
C VAL A 301 -7.23 -9.98 -7.65
N VAL A 302 -7.19 -9.15 -6.61
CA VAL A 302 -8.38 -8.48 -6.03
C VAL A 302 -8.66 -7.18 -6.80
N LYS A 303 -9.91 -6.95 -7.21
CA LYS A 303 -10.24 -5.85 -8.15
C LYS A 303 -11.09 -4.74 -7.55
N LYS A 304 -11.99 -5.06 -6.62
CA LYS A 304 -13.04 -4.17 -6.13
C LYS A 304 -13.02 -4.01 -4.62
N VAL A 305 -12.61 -5.05 -3.91
CA VAL A 305 -12.64 -5.09 -2.44
C VAL A 305 -11.42 -4.38 -1.86
N PRO A 306 -11.57 -3.54 -0.81
CA PRO A 306 -10.44 -2.95 -0.13
C PRO A 306 -9.58 -4.01 0.57
N VAL A 307 -8.27 -3.98 0.30
CA VAL A 307 -7.28 -4.84 0.93
C VAL A 307 -6.49 -4.03 1.97
N LEU A 308 -6.36 -4.56 3.18
CA LEU A 308 -5.71 -3.95 4.33
C LEU A 308 -4.42 -4.69 4.70
N ALA A 309 -3.45 -3.97 5.24
CA ALA A 309 -2.23 -4.55 5.78
C ALA A 309 -2.37 -4.78 7.30
N GLY A 310 -2.08 -5.98 7.78
CA GLY A 310 -1.80 -6.21 9.18
C GLY A 310 -0.39 -5.73 9.49
N VAL A 311 -0.28 -4.75 10.38
CA VAL A 311 0.96 -4.07 10.75
C VAL A 311 1.32 -4.41 12.19
N CYS A 312 2.55 -4.88 12.39
CA CYS A 312 3.16 -5.04 13.70
C CYS A 312 3.65 -3.68 14.20
N ALA A 313 2.94 -3.09 15.16
CA ALA A 313 3.29 -1.78 15.70
C ALA A 313 4.52 -1.82 16.62
N THR A 314 4.72 -2.93 17.32
CA THR A 314 5.81 -3.14 18.30
C THR A 314 7.12 -3.60 17.66
N GLY A 315 7.25 -3.49 16.34
CA GLY A 315 8.46 -3.85 15.61
C GLY A 315 9.63 -2.92 15.94
N LEU A 316 10.58 -3.41 16.73
CA LEU A 316 11.71 -2.65 17.32
C LEU A 316 12.55 -1.83 16.33
N PHE A 317 12.59 -2.23 15.06
CA PHE A 317 13.47 -1.63 14.05
C PHE A 317 12.74 -0.81 12.99
N ARG A 318 11.44 -0.54 13.16
CA ARG A 318 10.61 0.13 12.14
C ARG A 318 10.30 1.57 12.54
N ARG A 319 10.58 2.49 11.63
CA ARG A 319 10.07 3.87 11.70
C ARG A 319 8.65 3.90 11.15
N MET A 320 7.66 3.93 12.03
CA MET A 320 6.25 3.74 11.65
C MET A 320 5.78 4.76 10.61
N ASP A 321 6.17 6.03 10.71
CA ASP A 321 5.78 7.07 9.75
C ASP A 321 6.24 6.76 8.31
N TYR A 322 7.39 6.13 8.15
CA TYR A 322 7.89 5.71 6.84
C TYR A 322 7.18 4.44 6.37
N PHE A 323 6.99 3.49 7.28
CA PHE A 323 6.34 2.23 6.94
C PHE A 323 4.87 2.40 6.53
N LEU A 324 4.13 3.29 7.19
CA LEU A 324 2.75 3.60 6.80
C LEU A 324 2.65 4.23 5.40
N LYS A 325 3.62 5.09 5.04
CA LYS A 325 3.73 5.62 3.66
C LYS A 325 4.04 4.52 2.66
N GLN A 326 4.85 3.54 3.05
CA GLN A 326 5.13 2.37 2.22
C GLN A 326 3.85 1.54 2.02
N VAL A 327 3.13 1.22 3.09
CA VAL A 327 1.83 0.52 3.05
C VAL A 327 0.86 1.22 2.09
N GLU A 328 0.70 2.53 2.21
CA GLU A 328 -0.14 3.32 1.32
C GLU A 328 0.34 3.24 -0.14
N SER A 329 1.64 3.42 -0.39
CA SER A 329 2.22 3.40 -1.74
C SER A 329 2.16 2.03 -2.42
N THR A 330 2.17 0.94 -1.64
CA THR A 330 1.99 -0.43 -2.13
C THR A 330 0.57 -0.65 -2.66
N GLY A 331 -0.41 0.17 -2.25
CA GLY A 331 -1.79 0.13 -2.76
C GLY A 331 -2.82 -0.38 -1.75
N PHE A 332 -2.41 -0.67 -0.51
CA PHE A 332 -3.35 -1.01 0.56
C PHE A 332 -4.34 0.14 0.81
N SER A 333 -5.59 -0.20 1.09
CA SER A 333 -6.64 0.76 1.46
C SER A 333 -6.55 1.23 2.91
N GLY A 334 -5.83 0.48 3.74
CA GLY A 334 -5.89 0.63 5.18
C GLY A 334 -5.07 -0.41 5.92
N LEU A 335 -5.26 -0.47 7.24
CA LEU A 335 -4.52 -1.39 8.09
C LEU A 335 -5.28 -1.89 9.32
N GLN A 336 -4.69 -2.91 9.93
CA GLN A 336 -5.09 -3.54 11.18
C GLN A 336 -3.85 -3.75 12.05
N ASN A 337 -3.96 -3.64 13.38
CA ASN A 337 -2.90 -3.99 14.33
C ASN A 337 -2.77 -5.50 14.43
N PHE A 338 -1.95 -6.09 13.55
CA PHE A 338 -1.63 -7.51 13.63
C PHE A 338 -0.22 -7.77 13.07
N PRO A 339 0.64 -8.55 13.75
CA PRO A 339 0.50 -9.13 15.09
C PRO A 339 0.21 -8.10 16.19
N THR A 340 -0.53 -8.51 17.21
CA THR A 340 -0.96 -7.64 18.32
C THR A 340 -0.57 -8.25 19.65
N VAL A 341 -0.10 -7.41 20.56
CA VAL A 341 0.20 -7.81 21.95
C VAL A 341 -1.06 -8.04 22.77
N GLY A 342 -2.22 -7.62 22.25
CA GLY A 342 -3.55 -7.92 22.81
C GLY A 342 -3.85 -9.41 22.99
N LEU A 343 -3.15 -10.28 22.25
CA LEU A 343 -3.25 -11.74 22.36
C LEU A 343 -2.34 -12.37 23.43
N PHE A 344 -1.41 -11.61 24.02
CA PHE A 344 -0.63 -12.08 25.17
C PHE A 344 -1.33 -11.73 26.49
N ASP A 345 -1.16 -12.58 27.50
CA ASP A 345 -1.71 -12.41 28.85
C ASP A 345 -0.66 -12.66 29.95
N GLY A 346 -1.11 -12.57 31.20
CA GLY A 346 -0.31 -12.85 32.40
C GLY A 346 0.95 -11.98 32.54
N ASN A 347 1.95 -12.53 33.23
CA ASN A 347 3.24 -11.84 33.45
C ASN A 347 3.96 -11.53 32.14
N PHE A 348 3.76 -12.33 31.08
CA PHE A 348 4.41 -12.08 29.80
C PHE A 348 3.88 -10.81 29.15
N ARG A 349 2.55 -10.62 29.12
CA ARG A 349 1.96 -9.34 28.66
C ARG A 349 2.41 -8.17 29.50
N LEU A 350 2.43 -8.30 30.83
CA LEU A 350 2.88 -7.23 31.71
C LEU A 350 4.32 -6.80 31.38
N ASN A 351 5.22 -7.76 31.23
CA ASN A 351 6.61 -7.48 30.86
C ASN A 351 6.73 -6.80 29.49
N LEU A 352 5.90 -7.16 28.49
CA LEU A 352 5.89 -6.47 27.21
C LEU A 352 5.48 -5.00 27.34
N GLU A 353 4.44 -4.71 28.13
CA GLU A 353 4.00 -3.34 28.40
C GLU A 353 5.10 -2.54 29.12
N GLU A 354 5.70 -3.11 30.18
CA GLU A 354 6.76 -2.46 30.98
C GLU A 354 8.07 -2.22 30.20
N THR A 355 8.32 -2.99 29.15
CA THR A 355 9.55 -2.91 28.34
C THR A 355 9.36 -2.20 27.00
N GLY A 356 8.25 -1.47 26.83
CA GLY A 356 8.04 -0.62 25.65
C GLY A 356 7.54 -1.38 24.41
N MET A 357 6.96 -2.56 24.57
CA MET A 357 6.26 -3.32 23.53
C MET A 357 4.75 -3.39 23.84
N GLY A 358 4.22 -2.30 24.38
CA GLY A 358 2.84 -2.21 24.84
C GLY A 358 1.80 -1.96 23.75
N TYR A 359 0.54 -2.19 24.08
CA TYR A 359 -0.58 -1.95 23.18
C TYR A 359 -0.76 -0.47 22.82
N SER A 360 -0.24 0.45 23.64
CA SER A 360 -0.23 1.89 23.34
C SER A 360 0.46 2.22 22.02
N LEU A 361 1.48 1.45 21.61
CA LEU A 361 2.14 1.62 20.31
C LEU A 361 1.22 1.24 19.15
N GLU A 362 0.34 0.25 19.35
CA GLU A 362 -0.69 -0.09 18.36
C GLU A 362 -1.70 1.03 18.22
N VAL A 363 -2.15 1.62 19.34
CA VAL A 363 -3.03 2.79 19.35
C VAL A 363 -2.39 3.99 18.63
N GLU A 364 -1.11 4.27 18.90
CA GLU A 364 -0.37 5.35 18.22
C GLU A 364 -0.27 5.11 16.71
N MET A 365 0.00 3.87 16.30
CA MET A 365 0.06 3.48 14.88
C MET A 365 -1.30 3.68 14.18
N ILE A 366 -2.41 3.29 14.83
CA ILE A 366 -3.76 3.57 14.31
C ILE A 366 -4.01 5.08 14.21
N GLN A 367 -3.61 5.87 15.22
CA GLN A 367 -3.77 7.32 15.19
C GLN A 367 -3.03 7.96 14.00
N LYS A 368 -1.79 7.53 13.75
CA LYS A 368 -1.00 8.00 12.61
C LYS A 368 -1.66 7.63 11.29
N ALA A 369 -2.13 6.38 11.16
CA ALA A 369 -2.83 5.91 9.96
C ALA A 369 -4.11 6.71 9.68
N HIS A 370 -4.92 6.96 10.71
CA HIS A 370 -6.12 7.78 10.61
C HIS A 370 -5.80 9.22 10.15
N LYS A 371 -4.77 9.86 10.72
CA LYS A 371 -4.31 11.19 10.30
C LYS A 371 -3.82 11.25 8.86
N MET A 372 -3.32 10.13 8.34
CA MET A 372 -2.95 9.97 6.92
C MET A 372 -4.16 9.70 6.00
N GLY A 373 -5.36 9.51 6.55
CA GLY A 373 -6.58 9.18 5.82
C GLY A 373 -6.69 7.70 5.43
N LEU A 374 -5.82 6.82 5.94
CA LEU A 374 -5.92 5.37 5.73
C LEU A 374 -7.10 4.80 6.51
N PHE A 375 -7.78 3.82 5.92
CA PHE A 375 -8.85 3.10 6.61
C PHE A 375 -8.28 2.22 7.73
N THR A 376 -8.91 2.20 8.89
CA THR A 376 -8.38 1.56 10.11
C THR A 376 -9.36 0.57 10.73
N THR A 377 -8.91 -0.67 10.95
CA THR A 377 -9.76 -1.76 11.47
C THR A 377 -9.16 -2.52 12.66
N PRO A 378 -8.69 -1.83 13.73
CA PRO A 378 -7.98 -2.48 14.81
C PRO A 378 -8.79 -3.55 15.56
N TYR A 379 -8.09 -4.59 16.01
CA TYR A 379 -8.54 -5.46 17.09
C TYR A 379 -8.50 -4.74 18.41
N ALA A 380 -9.51 -4.99 19.26
CA ALA A 380 -9.52 -4.63 20.68
C ALA A 380 -10.03 -5.85 21.50
N PHE A 381 -9.43 -6.08 22.66
CA PHE A 381 -9.67 -7.27 23.49
C PHE A 381 -10.48 -6.96 24.76
N ASN A 382 -10.60 -5.68 25.11
CA ASN A 382 -11.36 -5.21 26.26
C ASN A 382 -11.90 -3.79 26.04
N GLN A 383 -12.69 -3.30 26.98
CA GLN A 383 -13.35 -1.99 26.91
C GLN A 383 -12.36 -0.81 26.87
N TYR A 384 -11.24 -0.92 27.59
CA TYR A 384 -10.23 0.13 27.63
C TYR A 384 -9.56 0.29 26.27
N GLU A 385 -9.10 -0.82 25.68
CA GLU A 385 -8.50 -0.82 24.34
C GLU A 385 -9.48 -0.32 23.27
N ALA A 386 -10.77 -0.65 23.40
CA ALA A 386 -11.82 -0.15 22.50
C ALA A 386 -12.03 1.37 22.62
N ILE A 387 -12.00 1.90 23.84
CA ILE A 387 -12.05 3.35 24.10
C ILE A 387 -10.85 4.05 23.47
N GLU A 388 -9.65 3.52 23.65
CA GLU A 388 -8.43 4.12 23.10
C GLU A 388 -8.44 4.11 21.57
N MET A 389 -8.83 2.99 20.95
CA MET A 389 -8.97 2.90 19.48
C MET A 389 -10.04 3.86 18.95
N ALA A 390 -11.16 4.02 19.65
CA ALA A 390 -12.21 4.95 19.26
C ALA A 390 -11.75 6.42 19.37
N LYS A 391 -10.99 6.77 20.41
CA LYS A 391 -10.45 8.14 20.61
C LYS A 391 -9.51 8.57 19.50
N VAL A 392 -8.76 7.63 18.92
CA VAL A 392 -7.78 7.93 17.85
C VAL A 392 -8.38 7.88 16.45
N GLY A 393 -9.70 7.68 16.33
CA GLY A 393 -10.41 7.74 15.06
C GLY A 393 -10.50 6.42 14.29
N ALA A 394 -10.40 5.27 14.98
CA ALA A 394 -10.60 3.99 14.32
C ALA A 394 -11.94 3.92 13.56
N ASP A 395 -11.92 3.48 12.30
CA ASP A 395 -13.11 3.39 11.45
C ASP A 395 -13.95 2.16 11.80
N ILE A 396 -13.27 1.03 12.04
CA ILE A 396 -13.83 -0.21 12.56
C ILE A 396 -13.08 -0.62 13.82
N ILE A 397 -13.78 -1.10 14.83
CA ILE A 397 -13.19 -1.81 15.97
C ILE A 397 -13.63 -3.27 15.94
N VAL A 398 -12.67 -4.18 15.93
CA VAL A 398 -12.93 -5.63 15.91
C VAL A 398 -12.78 -6.20 17.31
N ALA A 399 -13.91 -6.50 17.96
CA ALA A 399 -13.97 -7.11 19.28
C ALA A 399 -13.44 -8.55 19.23
N HIS A 400 -12.22 -8.76 19.74
CA HIS A 400 -11.48 -10.01 19.58
C HIS A 400 -11.58 -10.90 20.82
N MET A 401 -12.19 -12.08 20.67
CA MET A 401 -12.46 -13.04 21.77
C MET A 401 -11.34 -14.07 21.98
N GLY A 402 -10.09 -13.72 21.66
CA GLY A 402 -8.96 -14.66 21.65
C GLY A 402 -8.95 -15.63 20.46
N LEU A 403 -8.12 -16.67 20.53
CA LEU A 403 -7.88 -17.59 19.41
C LEU A 403 -9.09 -18.46 19.06
N THR A 404 -9.31 -18.67 17.76
CA THR A 404 -10.36 -19.58 17.28
C THR A 404 -10.08 -21.03 17.69
N THR A 405 -11.09 -21.70 18.25
CA THR A 405 -10.92 -23.03 18.87
C THR A 405 -11.10 -24.23 17.93
N THR A 406 -11.62 -24.04 16.72
CA THR A 406 -11.96 -25.13 15.80
C THR A 406 -10.86 -25.45 14.78
N GLY A 407 -10.95 -26.64 14.17
CA GLY A 407 -10.02 -27.14 13.14
C GLY A 407 -8.87 -27.99 13.69
N SER A 408 -8.00 -28.45 12.78
CA SER A 408 -6.86 -29.34 13.11
C SER A 408 -5.83 -28.72 14.07
N ILE A 409 -5.76 -27.39 14.08
CA ILE A 409 -4.75 -26.58 14.78
C ILE A 409 -5.39 -25.42 15.58
N GLY A 410 -6.64 -25.58 16.02
CA GLY A 410 -7.36 -24.61 16.86
C GLY A 410 -6.91 -24.61 18.33
N ALA A 411 -7.17 -23.53 19.06
CA ALA A 411 -6.89 -23.45 20.49
C ALA A 411 -7.88 -24.31 21.31
N LYS A 412 -7.44 -24.87 22.44
CA LYS A 412 -8.31 -25.70 23.32
C LYS A 412 -8.99 -24.89 24.44
N THR A 413 -8.56 -23.65 24.64
CA THR A 413 -9.01 -22.75 25.71
C THR A 413 -9.70 -21.54 25.09
N SER A 414 -10.99 -21.34 25.38
CA SER A 414 -11.71 -20.11 25.07
C SER A 414 -12.85 -19.87 26.04
N VAL A 415 -13.31 -18.63 26.10
CA VAL A 415 -14.64 -18.31 26.65
C VAL A 415 -15.75 -19.07 25.90
N SER A 416 -16.89 -19.25 26.56
CA SER A 416 -18.07 -19.81 25.92
C SER A 416 -18.70 -18.83 24.93
N LEU A 417 -19.49 -19.34 23.98
CA LEU A 417 -20.19 -18.50 23.00
C LEU A 417 -21.16 -17.51 23.66
N LYS A 418 -21.76 -17.87 24.80
CA LYS A 418 -22.63 -16.97 25.57
C LYS A 418 -21.84 -15.84 26.25
N GLU A 419 -20.67 -16.14 26.81
CA GLU A 419 -19.78 -15.12 27.37
C GLU A 419 -19.23 -14.20 26.29
N SER A 420 -18.93 -14.72 25.10
CA SER A 420 -18.55 -13.88 23.96
C SER A 420 -19.59 -12.82 23.63
N VAL A 421 -20.90 -13.10 23.75
CA VAL A 421 -21.95 -12.08 23.56
C VAL A 421 -21.77 -10.92 24.55
N VAL A 422 -21.54 -11.24 25.82
CA VAL A 422 -21.37 -10.23 26.89
C VAL A 422 -20.12 -9.38 26.63
N HIS A 423 -18.99 -10.02 26.32
CA HIS A 423 -17.73 -9.31 26.08
C HIS A 423 -17.75 -8.48 24.81
N VAL A 424 -18.30 -9.01 23.71
CA VAL A 424 -18.47 -8.24 22.46
C VAL A 424 -19.38 -7.04 22.68
N GLN A 425 -20.50 -7.20 23.41
CA GLN A 425 -21.38 -6.08 23.73
C GLN A 425 -20.65 -5.02 24.58
N ALA A 426 -19.91 -5.45 25.60
CA ALA A 426 -19.17 -4.55 26.48
C ALA A 426 -18.13 -3.71 25.72
N ILE A 427 -17.43 -4.31 24.75
CA ILE A 427 -16.48 -3.62 23.86
C ILE A 427 -17.22 -2.66 22.93
N ALA A 428 -18.33 -3.07 22.33
CA ALA A 428 -19.13 -2.24 21.43
C ALA A 428 -19.68 -1.00 22.16
N ASP A 429 -20.26 -1.19 23.34
CA ASP A 429 -20.81 -0.09 24.15
C ASP A 429 -19.72 0.91 24.57
N ALA A 430 -18.52 0.42 24.88
CA ALA A 430 -17.39 1.25 25.25
C ALA A 430 -16.88 2.10 24.07
N ALA A 431 -16.78 1.49 22.88
CA ALA A 431 -16.43 2.17 21.64
C ALA A 431 -17.48 3.23 21.25
N HIS A 432 -18.76 2.87 21.27
CA HIS A 432 -19.87 3.76 20.89
C HIS A 432 -20.06 4.94 21.83
N ARG A 433 -19.66 4.81 23.10
CA ARG A 433 -19.66 5.94 24.04
C ARG A 433 -18.69 7.04 23.62
N ILE A 434 -17.60 6.69 22.97
CA ILE A 434 -16.59 7.63 22.47
C ILE A 434 -16.93 8.10 21.07
N ASN A 435 -17.26 7.17 20.17
CA ASN A 435 -17.63 7.46 18.79
C ASN A 435 -18.91 6.68 18.43
N PRO A 436 -20.10 7.31 18.48
CA PRO A 436 -21.36 6.64 18.12
C PRO A 436 -21.41 6.13 16.67
N GLY A 437 -20.53 6.64 15.80
CA GLY A 437 -20.46 6.27 14.39
C GLY A 437 -19.48 5.15 14.05
N VAL A 438 -18.71 4.62 15.02
CA VAL A 438 -17.73 3.55 14.75
C VAL A 438 -18.43 2.22 14.46
N ILE A 439 -17.93 1.51 13.45
CA ILE A 439 -18.44 0.19 13.10
C ILE A 439 -17.76 -0.84 14.00
N VAL A 440 -18.53 -1.63 14.74
CA VAL A 440 -17.98 -2.74 15.54
C VAL A 440 -18.24 -4.09 14.85
N LEU A 441 -17.20 -4.92 14.75
CA LEU A 441 -17.29 -6.31 14.29
C LEU A 441 -16.88 -7.26 15.41
N CYS A 442 -17.30 -8.52 15.36
CA CYS A 442 -16.85 -9.57 16.29
C CYS A 442 -15.86 -10.54 15.63
N HIS A 443 -14.94 -11.10 16.41
CA HIS A 443 -13.93 -12.05 15.93
C HIS A 443 -13.47 -13.02 17.04
N GLY A 444 -13.03 -14.22 16.64
CA GLY A 444 -12.20 -15.08 17.49
C GLY A 444 -12.97 -15.92 18.51
N GLY A 445 -12.21 -16.63 19.35
CA GLY A 445 -12.72 -17.52 20.38
C GLY A 445 -13.66 -18.59 19.80
N PRO A 446 -14.88 -18.76 20.37
CA PRO A 446 -15.87 -19.71 19.86
C PRO A 446 -16.61 -19.22 18.60
N ILE A 447 -16.36 -18.00 18.11
CA ILE A 447 -17.03 -17.44 16.93
C ILE A 447 -16.31 -17.92 15.66
N SER A 448 -16.52 -19.20 15.32
CA SER A 448 -15.71 -19.88 14.30
C SER A 448 -16.36 -20.04 12.91
N GLY A 449 -17.60 -19.57 12.74
CA GLY A 449 -18.32 -19.71 11.48
C GLY A 449 -19.62 -18.92 11.42
N PRO A 450 -20.38 -19.05 10.32
CA PRO A 450 -21.59 -18.26 10.10
C PRO A 450 -22.67 -18.47 11.18
N LYS A 451 -22.80 -19.68 11.74
CA LYS A 451 -23.79 -19.99 12.77
C LYS A 451 -23.48 -19.26 14.08
N GLU A 452 -22.22 -19.28 14.51
CA GLU A 452 -21.76 -18.64 15.74
C GLU A 452 -21.75 -17.11 15.59
N ALA A 453 -21.33 -16.59 14.43
CA ALA A 453 -21.43 -15.17 14.11
C ALA A 453 -22.89 -14.69 14.16
N ALA A 454 -23.82 -15.41 13.53
CA ALA A 454 -25.25 -15.11 13.60
C ALA A 454 -25.81 -15.20 15.03
N PHE A 455 -25.29 -16.11 15.85
CA PHE A 455 -25.70 -16.22 17.26
C PHE A 455 -25.34 -14.96 18.05
N VAL A 456 -24.13 -14.43 17.84
CA VAL A 456 -23.64 -13.20 18.48
C VAL A 456 -24.41 -12.00 17.97
N LEU A 457 -24.47 -11.80 16.64
CA LEU A 457 -25.13 -10.64 16.02
C LEU A 457 -26.60 -10.50 16.42
N LYS A 458 -27.34 -11.61 16.57
CA LYS A 458 -28.75 -11.59 17.01
C LYS A 458 -28.93 -11.23 18.49
N ARG A 459 -27.86 -11.23 19.29
CA ARG A 459 -27.88 -11.03 20.75
C ARG A 459 -27.08 -9.83 21.22
N THR A 460 -26.51 -9.08 20.28
CA THR A 460 -25.81 -7.83 20.54
C THR A 460 -26.51 -6.67 19.83
N LYS A 461 -26.35 -5.46 20.35
CA LYS A 461 -26.77 -4.20 19.73
C LYS A 461 -25.53 -3.40 19.36
N GLY A 462 -25.53 -2.78 18.18
CA GLY A 462 -24.38 -2.00 17.71
C GLY A 462 -23.19 -2.83 17.22
N VAL A 463 -23.36 -4.14 17.04
CA VAL A 463 -22.36 -5.00 16.39
C VAL A 463 -22.86 -5.29 14.98
N HIS A 464 -22.06 -4.91 13.99
CA HIS A 464 -22.51 -4.79 12.60
C HIS A 464 -22.06 -5.95 11.72
N GLY A 465 -21.26 -6.87 12.24
CA GLY A 465 -20.74 -7.96 11.42
C GLY A 465 -19.65 -8.79 12.09
N PHE A 466 -18.88 -9.48 11.25
CA PHE A 466 -17.92 -10.49 11.67
C PHE A 466 -16.62 -10.36 10.86
N TYR A 467 -15.49 -10.54 11.55
CA TYR A 467 -14.19 -10.66 10.92
C TYR A 467 -13.77 -12.13 10.95
N GLY A 468 -13.64 -12.78 9.80
CA GLY A 468 -13.19 -14.16 9.67
C GLY A 468 -11.73 -14.24 9.21
N ALA A 469 -10.98 -15.20 9.73
CA ALA A 469 -9.63 -15.46 9.23
C ALA A 469 -9.44 -16.97 9.01
N SER A 470 -9.23 -17.75 10.07
CA SER A 470 -9.19 -19.22 9.96
C SER A 470 -10.51 -19.79 9.44
N SER A 471 -11.63 -19.16 9.78
CA SER A 471 -12.98 -19.56 9.39
C SER A 471 -13.29 -19.28 7.91
N MET A 472 -12.56 -18.36 7.27
CA MET A 472 -12.82 -17.98 5.88
C MET A 472 -12.00 -18.81 4.90
N GLU A 473 -10.74 -19.07 5.24
CA GLU A 473 -9.81 -19.74 4.33
C GLU A 473 -9.45 -21.15 4.80
N ARG A 474 -8.83 -21.26 5.98
CA ARG A 474 -8.23 -22.53 6.43
C ARG A 474 -9.26 -23.65 6.56
N LEU A 475 -10.33 -23.45 7.31
CA LEU A 475 -11.31 -24.51 7.59
C LEU A 475 -12.00 -25.02 6.31
N PRO A 476 -12.47 -24.15 5.39
CA PRO A 476 -13.00 -24.60 4.11
C PRO A 476 -11.98 -25.35 3.26
N VAL A 477 -10.73 -24.87 3.19
CA VAL A 477 -9.67 -25.51 2.40
C VAL A 477 -9.29 -26.89 2.95
N GLU A 478 -9.14 -27.02 4.28
CA GLU A 478 -8.87 -28.29 4.95
C GLU A 478 -9.93 -29.34 4.58
N GLN A 479 -11.21 -28.96 4.64
CA GLN A 479 -12.32 -29.85 4.33
C GLN A 479 -12.37 -30.21 2.84
N ALA A 480 -12.24 -29.22 1.96
CA ALA A 480 -12.31 -29.40 0.51
C ALA A 480 -11.20 -30.34 0.02
N ILE A 481 -9.94 -30.05 0.34
CA ILE A 481 -8.79 -30.88 -0.09
C ILE A 481 -8.95 -32.30 0.45
N THR A 482 -9.26 -32.45 1.74
CA THR A 482 -9.39 -33.78 2.37
C THR A 482 -10.49 -34.60 1.70
N ASN A 483 -11.65 -34.00 1.45
CA ASN A 483 -12.78 -34.71 0.85
C ASN A 483 -12.54 -35.05 -0.62
N THR A 484 -11.93 -34.16 -1.40
CA THR A 484 -11.55 -34.44 -2.79
C THR A 484 -10.58 -35.62 -2.86
N VAL A 485 -9.55 -35.66 -2.01
CA VAL A 485 -8.61 -36.79 -1.96
C VAL A 485 -9.32 -38.09 -1.58
N LYS A 486 -10.24 -38.05 -0.59
CA LYS A 486 -11.05 -39.22 -0.22
C LYS A 486 -11.91 -39.74 -1.38
N GLN A 487 -12.50 -38.85 -2.17
CA GLN A 487 -13.28 -39.21 -3.36
C GLN A 487 -12.41 -39.94 -4.39
N TYR A 488 -11.22 -39.41 -4.72
CA TYR A 488 -10.28 -40.11 -5.60
C TYR A 488 -9.86 -41.48 -5.05
N LYS A 489 -9.64 -41.59 -3.74
CA LYS A 489 -9.29 -42.86 -3.09
C LYS A 489 -10.43 -43.87 -3.01
N SER A 490 -11.69 -43.45 -3.21
CA SER A 490 -12.86 -44.33 -3.24
C SER A 490 -13.15 -44.96 -4.60
N ILE A 491 -12.40 -44.62 -5.65
CA ILE A 491 -12.55 -45.22 -6.98
C ILE A 491 -12.17 -46.71 -6.89
N SER A 492 -13.13 -47.61 -7.20
CA SER A 492 -12.83 -49.03 -7.34
C SER A 492 -12.05 -49.28 -8.64
N ILE A 493 -10.99 -50.08 -8.56
CA ILE A 493 -10.18 -50.48 -9.73
C ILE A 493 -10.56 -51.90 -10.22
N HIS A 494 -11.54 -52.55 -9.57
CA HIS A 494 -12.06 -53.87 -9.95
C HIS A 494 -13.57 -53.95 -9.80
#